data_AF-A0A5B8VNV3-F1
#
_entry.id   AF-A0A5B8VNV3-F1
#
_cell.length_a   1.000
_cell.length_b   1.000
_cell.length_c   1.000
_cell.angle_alpha   90.00
_cell.angle_beta   90.00
_cell.angle_gamma   90.00
#
_symmetry.space_group_name_H-M   'P 1'
#
loop_
_entity.id
_entity.type
_entity.pdbx_description
1 polymer ?
#
loop_
_entity_poly.entity_id
_entity_poly.type
_entity_poly.pdbx_seq_one_letter_code
_entity_poly.pdbx_strand_id
1 'polypeptide(L)'
;MEEYVKIYYEQQPSRKPLILEKSDQDLELEAAFTMVDFTVTVPGRQYLYDRLKRPLDSLDAITRLENELQRLDPEAQFRLQFGEIAKVLAGQDSADLPYLIFGGDLKSTWYYKWVPYLQVAMGLAVVLSIFFHFGLLILIGLFGFNLYLHFHNKMVLDTYRRSLNSVITLYDACGKLNKVAGDLFMQDNVTLDAYTALKPLRKRLSINQSLQLFTSSELYMLPWLLYELIKAFTLVEVRAASFIVKEVNFKKALIHHLYKTVAKTDFLWSIINFEKPAVVASQSLQLI
;
A
#
# COMPACT_ATOMS: atom_id res chain seq x y z
N MET A 1 -17.15 -3.21 -15.76
CA MET A 1 -16.08 -3.50 -14.76
C MET A 1 -15.61 -2.19 -14.12
N GLU A 2 -15.25 -2.17 -12.84
CA GLU A 2 -14.75 -0.93 -12.20
C GLU A 2 -13.34 -0.57 -12.70
N GLU A 3 -13.08 0.72 -12.93
CA GLU A 3 -11.85 1.22 -13.57
C GLU A 3 -10.57 0.83 -12.81
N TYR A 4 -10.64 0.77 -11.48
CA TYR A 4 -9.48 0.45 -10.66
C TYR A 4 -8.95 -0.98 -10.83
N VAL A 5 -9.77 -1.91 -11.34
CA VAL A 5 -9.38 -3.31 -11.55
C VAL A 5 -8.27 -3.42 -12.60
N LYS A 6 -8.24 -2.48 -13.56
CA LYS A 6 -7.29 -2.49 -14.69
C LYS A 6 -5.93 -1.89 -14.33
N ILE A 7 -5.86 -1.05 -13.29
CA ILE A 7 -4.67 -0.27 -12.91
C ILE A 7 -3.42 -1.16 -12.78
N TYR A 8 -3.52 -2.29 -12.09
CA TYR A 8 -2.36 -3.17 -11.88
C TYR A 8 -1.83 -3.76 -13.19
N TYR A 9 -2.70 -4.07 -14.15
CA TYR A 9 -2.30 -4.56 -15.47
C TYR A 9 -1.67 -3.45 -16.32
N GLU A 10 -2.27 -2.26 -16.32
CA GLU A 10 -1.88 -1.11 -17.14
C GLU A 10 -0.56 -0.47 -16.70
N GLN A 11 -0.33 -0.40 -15.38
CA GLN A 11 0.86 0.26 -14.83
C GLN A 11 2.13 -0.62 -14.89
N GLN A 12 2.00 -1.92 -15.15
CA GLN A 12 3.14 -2.82 -15.18
C GLN A 12 4.13 -2.46 -16.33
N PRO A 13 5.43 -2.32 -16.05
CA PRO A 13 6.42 -2.07 -17.08
C PRO A 13 6.57 -3.30 -17.98
N SER A 14 6.04 -3.21 -19.20
CA SER A 14 6.31 -4.07 -20.35
C SER A 14 6.11 -5.59 -20.16
N ARG A 15 4.91 -6.07 -20.46
CA ARG A 15 4.73 -7.37 -21.15
C ARG A 15 3.72 -7.17 -22.28
N LYS A 16 4.05 -7.66 -23.48
CA LYS A 16 3.09 -7.68 -24.61
C LYS A 16 1.81 -8.38 -24.13
N PRO A 17 0.61 -7.81 -24.39
CA PRO A 17 -0.63 -8.54 -24.17
C PRO A 17 -0.57 -9.88 -24.93
N LEU A 18 -0.88 -10.99 -24.24
CA LEU A 18 -1.13 -12.27 -24.94
C LEU A 18 -2.53 -12.25 -25.58
N ILE A 19 -3.48 -11.56 -24.94
CA ILE A 19 -4.81 -11.27 -25.50
C ILE A 19 -4.82 -9.82 -25.99
N LEU A 20 -4.94 -9.62 -27.31
CA LEU A 20 -5.03 -8.31 -27.95
C LEU A 20 -6.36 -7.63 -27.64
N GLU A 21 -6.39 -6.29 -27.64
CA GLU A 21 -7.61 -5.50 -27.38
C GLU A 21 -8.80 -5.87 -28.27
N LYS A 22 -8.52 -6.26 -29.53
CA LYS A 22 -9.56 -6.73 -30.45
C LYS A 22 -10.18 -8.06 -29.99
N SER A 23 -9.38 -8.96 -29.43
CA SER A 23 -9.86 -10.22 -28.85
C SER A 23 -10.59 -10.02 -27.52
N ASP A 24 -10.40 -8.90 -26.82
CA ASP A 24 -11.13 -8.63 -25.58
C ASP A 24 -12.62 -8.36 -25.81
N GLN A 25 -12.95 -7.68 -26.90
CA GLN A 25 -14.34 -7.45 -27.32
C GLN A 25 -14.97 -8.73 -27.85
N ASP A 26 -14.23 -9.50 -28.65
CA ASP A 26 -14.71 -10.78 -29.21
C ASP A 26 -14.93 -11.85 -28.13
N LEU A 27 -14.14 -11.84 -27.04
CA LEU A 27 -14.26 -12.76 -25.91
C LEU A 27 -15.19 -12.26 -24.80
N GLU A 28 -15.76 -11.05 -24.93
CA GLU A 28 -16.53 -10.37 -23.88
C GLU A 28 -15.83 -10.45 -22.51
N LEU A 29 -14.53 -10.15 -22.46
CA LEU A 29 -13.69 -10.45 -21.28
C LEU A 29 -14.21 -9.79 -19.99
N GLU A 30 -14.90 -8.64 -20.08
CA GLU A 30 -15.52 -7.99 -18.93
C GLU A 30 -16.69 -8.81 -18.36
N ALA A 31 -17.49 -9.44 -19.23
CA ALA A 31 -18.57 -10.34 -18.81
C ALA A 31 -17.99 -11.61 -18.19
N ALA A 32 -16.97 -12.20 -18.83
CA ALA A 32 -16.26 -13.36 -18.31
C ALA A 32 -15.65 -13.08 -16.93
N PHE A 33 -14.96 -11.94 -16.76
CA PHE A 33 -14.44 -11.51 -15.46
C PHE A 33 -15.54 -11.44 -14.41
N THR A 34 -16.67 -10.80 -14.73
CA THR A 34 -17.78 -10.63 -13.78
C THR A 34 -18.37 -11.98 -13.35
N MET A 35 -18.33 -13.00 -14.22
CA MET A 35 -18.80 -14.36 -13.89
C MET A 35 -17.82 -15.14 -13.00
N VAL A 36 -16.51 -14.91 -13.14
CA VAL A 36 -15.47 -15.71 -12.44
C VAL A 36 -14.85 -14.98 -11.23
N ASP A 37 -15.18 -13.70 -11.03
CA ASP A 37 -14.67 -12.90 -9.93
C ASP A 37 -15.35 -13.25 -8.60
N PHE A 38 -14.74 -14.18 -7.85
CA PHE A 38 -15.07 -14.49 -6.45
C PHE A 38 -14.02 -13.95 -5.48
N THR A 39 -13.18 -13.01 -5.94
CA THR A 39 -12.16 -12.38 -5.09
C THR A 39 -12.80 -11.32 -4.19
N VAL A 40 -12.22 -11.10 -3.00
CA VAL A 40 -12.78 -10.17 -2.01
C VAL A 40 -11.96 -8.87 -1.91
N THR A 41 -10.66 -8.93 -2.16
CA THR A 41 -9.74 -7.80 -2.04
C THR A 41 -9.55 -7.09 -3.38
N VAL A 42 -9.29 -5.78 -3.34
CA VAL A 42 -8.93 -5.05 -4.57
C VAL A 42 -7.64 -5.59 -5.21
N PRO A 43 -6.56 -5.89 -4.46
CA PRO A 43 -5.40 -6.59 -5.00
C PRO A 43 -5.74 -7.91 -5.71
N GLY A 44 -6.64 -8.72 -5.14
CA GLY A 44 -7.10 -9.98 -5.74
C GLY A 44 -7.82 -9.78 -7.07
N ARG A 45 -8.76 -8.83 -7.13
CA ARG A 45 -9.47 -8.45 -8.38
C ARG A 45 -8.50 -7.98 -9.46
N GLN A 46 -7.57 -7.10 -9.08
CA GLN A 46 -6.53 -6.56 -9.95
C GLN A 46 -5.60 -7.68 -10.49
N TYR A 47 -5.27 -8.66 -9.66
CA TYR A 47 -4.45 -9.81 -10.04
C TYR A 47 -5.22 -10.84 -10.89
N LEU A 48 -6.50 -11.08 -10.61
CA LEU A 48 -7.37 -11.92 -11.44
C LEU A 48 -7.45 -11.34 -12.86
N TYR A 49 -7.68 -10.04 -12.98
CA TYR A 49 -7.74 -9.38 -14.29
C TYR A 49 -6.40 -9.48 -15.04
N ASP A 50 -5.28 -9.23 -14.35
CA ASP A 50 -3.93 -9.44 -14.90
C ASP A 50 -3.72 -10.89 -15.40
N ARG A 51 -4.22 -11.87 -14.64
CA ARG A 51 -4.13 -13.29 -15.00
C ARG A 51 -5.00 -13.66 -16.19
N LEU A 52 -6.19 -13.10 -16.32
CA LEU A 52 -7.06 -13.30 -17.48
C LEU A 52 -6.42 -12.75 -18.76
N LYS A 53 -5.79 -11.56 -18.70
CA LYS A 53 -5.06 -10.96 -19.83
C LYS A 53 -3.77 -11.70 -20.18
N ARG A 54 -3.19 -12.40 -19.20
CA ARG A 54 -1.90 -13.11 -19.31
C ARG A 54 -2.05 -14.53 -18.76
N PRO A 55 -2.77 -15.41 -19.50
CA PRO A 55 -3.01 -16.78 -19.08
C PRO A 55 -1.70 -17.55 -18.92
N LEU A 56 -1.76 -18.63 -18.14
CA LEU A 56 -0.65 -19.56 -18.00
C LEU A 56 -0.42 -20.27 -19.33
N ASP A 57 0.81 -20.24 -19.83
CA ASP A 57 1.21 -20.71 -21.15
C ASP A 57 2.05 -22.00 -21.11
N SER A 58 2.27 -22.55 -19.91
CA SER A 58 3.08 -23.76 -19.69
C SER A 58 2.42 -24.72 -18.71
N LEU A 59 2.56 -26.02 -18.99
CA LEU A 59 2.05 -27.10 -18.15
C LEU A 59 2.65 -27.02 -16.73
N ASP A 60 3.96 -26.75 -16.63
CA ASP A 60 4.64 -26.57 -15.34
C ASP A 60 4.00 -25.49 -14.48
N ALA A 61 3.55 -24.37 -15.08
CA ALA A 61 2.95 -23.28 -14.33
C ALA A 61 1.52 -23.62 -13.88
N ILE A 62 0.78 -24.39 -14.67
CA ILE A 62 -0.53 -24.93 -14.31
C ILE A 62 -0.38 -25.94 -13.16
N THR A 63 0.54 -26.91 -13.27
CA THR A 63 0.79 -27.90 -12.22
C THR A 63 1.23 -27.25 -10.91
N ARG A 64 2.02 -26.16 -10.96
CA ARG A 64 2.35 -25.38 -9.75
C ARG A 64 1.12 -24.76 -9.12
N LEU A 65 0.22 -24.20 -9.92
CA LEU A 65 -1.04 -23.63 -9.43
C LEU A 65 -1.92 -24.70 -8.78
N GLU A 66 -2.08 -25.85 -9.42
CA GLU A 66 -2.85 -26.99 -8.88
C GLU A 66 -2.27 -27.48 -7.55
N ASN A 67 -0.93 -27.60 -7.45
CA ASN A 67 -0.26 -27.96 -6.20
C ASN A 67 -0.48 -26.93 -5.10
N GLU A 68 -0.54 -25.64 -5.43
CA GLU A 68 -0.86 -24.59 -4.46
C GLU A 68 -2.33 -24.64 -4.01
N LEU A 69 -3.26 -24.92 -4.93
CA LEU A 69 -4.68 -25.12 -4.63
C LEU A 69 -4.90 -26.33 -3.72
N GLN A 70 -4.23 -27.45 -3.97
CA GLN A 70 -4.33 -28.65 -3.13
C GLN A 70 -3.83 -28.44 -1.70
N ARG A 71 -2.87 -27.52 -1.50
CA ARG A 71 -2.35 -27.19 -0.16
C ARG A 71 -3.28 -26.26 0.62
N LEU A 72 -4.14 -25.52 -0.06
CA LEU A 72 -5.13 -24.65 0.56
C LEU A 72 -6.29 -25.48 1.09
N ASP A 73 -6.25 -25.83 2.38
CA ASP A 73 -7.37 -26.53 3.02
C ASP A 73 -8.54 -25.56 3.24
N PRO A 74 -9.72 -25.82 2.64
CA PRO A 74 -10.87 -24.95 2.75
C PRO A 74 -11.63 -25.16 4.06
N GLU A 75 -11.00 -24.97 5.22
CA GLU A 75 -11.73 -24.94 6.48
C GLU A 75 -12.72 -23.76 6.52
N ALA A 76 -13.93 -23.99 7.01
CA ALA A 76 -14.98 -22.96 7.04
C ALA A 76 -14.62 -21.77 7.95
N GLN A 77 -13.83 -22.00 9.00
CA GLN A 77 -13.36 -20.94 9.91
C GLN A 77 -12.32 -20.04 9.25
N PHE A 78 -11.42 -20.62 8.45
CA PHE A 78 -10.46 -19.86 7.65
C PHE A 78 -11.19 -18.88 6.70
N ARG A 79 -12.25 -19.34 6.02
CA ARG A 79 -13.03 -18.51 5.10
C ARG A 79 -13.60 -17.25 5.74
N LEU A 80 -14.18 -17.39 6.94
CA LEU A 80 -14.77 -16.27 7.67
C LEU A 80 -13.70 -15.25 8.07
N GLN A 81 -12.58 -15.75 8.61
CA GLN A 81 -11.47 -14.89 9.04
C GLN A 81 -10.76 -14.22 7.86
N PHE A 82 -10.59 -14.92 6.74
CA PHE A 82 -10.07 -14.34 5.50
C PHE A 82 -10.99 -13.24 4.98
N GLY A 83 -12.31 -13.46 4.95
CA GLY A 83 -13.28 -12.46 4.53
C GLY A 83 -13.23 -11.17 5.36
N GLU A 84 -13.01 -11.26 6.67
CA GLU A 84 -12.84 -10.08 7.53
C GLU A 84 -11.55 -9.31 7.23
N ILE A 85 -10.44 -10.01 7.02
CA ILE A 85 -9.16 -9.39 6.65
C ILE A 85 -9.26 -8.77 5.25
N ALA A 86 -9.91 -9.48 4.34
CA ALA A 86 -10.09 -9.07 2.96
C ALA A 86 -10.97 -7.81 2.85
N LYS A 87 -11.98 -7.64 3.72
CA LYS A 87 -12.78 -6.39 3.79
C LYS A 87 -11.93 -5.14 4.04
N VAL A 88 -10.85 -5.26 4.82
CA VAL A 88 -9.92 -4.15 5.06
C VAL A 88 -9.16 -3.77 3.78
N LEU A 89 -8.89 -4.76 2.92
CA LEU A 89 -8.26 -4.60 1.60
C LEU A 89 -9.26 -4.47 0.45
N ALA A 90 -10.56 -4.52 0.72
CA ALA A 90 -11.61 -4.15 -0.22
C ALA A 90 -11.80 -2.63 -0.26
N GLY A 91 -11.25 -1.92 0.72
CA GLY A 91 -11.28 -0.47 0.83
C GLY A 91 -10.54 0.21 -0.32
N GLN A 92 -11.10 1.35 -0.72
CA GLN A 92 -10.70 2.15 -1.87
C GLN A 92 -9.23 2.65 -1.80
N ASP A 93 -8.64 2.71 -0.61
CA ASP A 93 -7.22 3.05 -0.43
C ASP A 93 -6.28 2.01 -1.05
N SER A 94 -6.63 0.72 -1.03
CA SER A 94 -5.80 -0.34 -1.60
C SER A 94 -5.75 -0.34 -3.14
N ALA A 95 -6.72 0.31 -3.78
CA ALA A 95 -6.85 0.38 -5.23
C ALA A 95 -5.70 1.13 -5.92
N ASP A 96 -5.16 2.14 -5.24
CA ASP A 96 -4.12 3.03 -5.78
C ASP A 96 -2.68 2.51 -5.51
N LEU A 97 -2.54 1.36 -4.84
CA LEU A 97 -1.22 0.79 -4.54
C LEU A 97 -0.38 0.48 -5.79
N PRO A 98 -0.93 0.02 -6.93
CA PRO A 98 -0.13 -0.19 -8.13
C PRO A 98 0.49 1.10 -8.68
N TYR A 99 -0.14 2.27 -8.50
CA TYR A 99 0.48 3.56 -8.84
C TYR A 99 1.72 3.84 -7.98
N LEU A 100 1.71 3.44 -6.71
CA LEU A 100 2.89 3.53 -5.85
C LEU A 100 3.98 2.54 -6.26
N ILE A 101 3.59 1.32 -6.63
CA ILE A 101 4.52 0.23 -6.94
C ILE A 101 5.23 0.46 -8.28
N PHE A 102 4.47 0.75 -9.33
CA PHE A 102 4.99 0.85 -10.71
C PHE A 102 5.11 2.27 -11.23
N GLY A 103 4.37 3.20 -10.64
CA GLY A 103 4.47 4.60 -11.01
C GLY A 103 5.81 5.21 -10.60
N GLY A 104 5.96 6.50 -10.94
CA GLY A 104 7.14 7.27 -10.60
C GLY A 104 7.46 7.25 -9.11
N ASP A 105 8.71 7.56 -8.79
CA ASP A 105 9.11 7.75 -7.39
C ASP A 105 8.27 8.84 -6.73
N LEU A 106 7.90 8.60 -5.47
CA LEU A 106 7.31 9.64 -4.63
C LEU A 106 8.23 10.85 -4.71
N LYS A 107 7.68 12.00 -5.15
CA LYS A 107 8.49 13.16 -5.48
C LYS A 107 9.26 13.62 -4.24
N SER A 108 10.57 13.44 -4.29
CA SER A 108 11.48 14.05 -3.32
C SER A 108 11.53 15.55 -3.59
N THR A 109 11.19 16.35 -2.59
CA THR A 109 11.22 17.81 -2.74
C THR A 109 12.66 18.32 -2.68
N TRP A 110 12.96 19.37 -3.43
CA TRP A 110 14.31 19.91 -3.55
C TRP A 110 14.89 20.34 -2.18
N TYR A 111 14.03 20.82 -1.28
CA TYR A 111 14.41 21.32 0.04
C TYR A 111 14.78 20.22 1.03
N TYR A 112 14.44 18.94 0.80
CA TYR A 112 14.80 17.85 1.71
C TYR A 112 16.30 17.72 1.96
N LYS A 113 17.14 18.04 0.97
CA LYS A 113 18.59 18.05 1.12
C LYS A 113 19.08 19.17 2.04
N TRP A 114 18.32 20.27 2.11
CA TRP A 114 18.67 21.47 2.86
C TRP A 114 18.20 21.44 4.32
N VAL A 115 17.22 20.59 4.66
CA VAL A 115 16.61 20.52 6.01
C VAL A 115 17.65 20.41 7.15
N PRO A 116 18.70 19.56 7.09
CA PRO A 116 19.69 19.50 8.17
C PRO A 116 20.44 20.83 8.37
N TYR A 117 20.74 21.55 7.29
CA TYR A 117 21.40 22.85 7.35
C TYR A 117 20.46 23.92 7.93
N LEU A 118 19.17 23.89 7.56
CA LEU A 118 18.13 24.75 8.14
C LEU A 118 17.96 24.51 9.65
N GLN A 119 18.04 23.25 10.11
CA GLN A 119 17.99 22.91 11.54
C GLN A 119 19.18 23.50 12.30
N VAL A 120 20.40 23.38 11.75
CA VAL A 120 21.60 23.95 12.35
C VAL A 120 21.54 25.48 12.34
N ALA A 121 21.12 26.08 11.22
CA ALA A 121 20.94 27.53 11.11
C ALA A 121 19.92 28.04 12.13
N MET A 122 18.85 27.28 12.38
CA MET A 122 17.84 27.63 13.39
C MET A 122 18.43 27.64 14.80
N GLY A 123 19.19 26.60 15.16
CA GLY A 123 19.89 26.55 16.43
C GLY A 123 20.88 27.71 16.60
N LEU A 124 21.62 28.04 15.55
CA LEU A 124 22.57 29.16 15.56
C LEU A 124 21.86 30.52 15.68
N ALA A 125 20.72 30.69 15.00
CA ALA A 125 19.91 31.90 15.08
C ALA A 125 19.34 32.11 16.49
N VAL A 126 18.94 31.04 17.18
CA VAL A 126 18.52 31.11 18.60
C VAL A 126 19.67 31.63 19.46
N VAL A 127 20.85 31.03 19.35
CA VAL A 127 22.03 31.47 20.13
C VAL A 127 22.36 32.94 19.82
N LEU A 128 22.36 33.33 18.55
CA LEU A 128 22.67 34.69 18.13
C LEU A 128 21.64 35.73 18.64
N SER A 129 20.36 35.34 18.73
CA SER A 129 19.28 36.20 19.23
C SER A 129 19.44 36.61 20.69
N ILE A 130 20.15 35.81 21.49
CA ILE A 130 20.43 36.11 22.90
C ILE A 130 21.47 37.24 23.02
N PHE A 131 22.44 37.29 22.10
CA PHE A 131 23.56 38.24 22.17
C PHE A 131 23.34 39.51 21.34
N PHE A 132 22.51 39.47 20.30
CA PHE A 132 22.32 40.58 19.37
C PHE A 132 20.86 40.80 18.99
N HIS A 133 20.39 42.05 19.07
CA HIS A 133 19.05 42.45 18.62
C HIS A 133 18.78 42.10 17.14
N PHE A 134 19.80 42.20 16.27
CA PHE A 134 19.71 41.74 14.88
C PHE A 134 19.55 40.22 14.75
N GLY A 135 20.06 39.44 15.70
CA GLY A 135 19.87 37.99 15.74
C GLY A 135 18.41 37.58 15.89
N LEU A 136 17.60 38.39 16.59
CA LEU A 136 16.15 38.18 16.70
C LEU A 136 15.46 38.35 15.34
N LEU A 137 15.84 39.33 14.53
CA LEU A 137 15.29 39.51 13.18
C LEU A 137 15.63 38.31 12.27
N ILE A 138 16.87 37.80 12.36
CA ILE A 138 17.29 36.60 11.62
C ILE A 138 16.46 35.38 12.07
N LEU A 139 16.25 35.22 13.37
CA LEU A 139 15.45 34.13 13.93
C LEU A 139 14.00 34.18 13.42
N ILE A 140 13.37 35.35 13.42
CA ILE A 140 11.99 35.52 12.90
C ILE A 140 11.94 35.18 11.42
N GLY A 141 12.88 35.69 10.60
CA GLY A 141 12.91 35.42 9.16
C GLY A 141 13.09 33.94 8.85
N LEU A 142 14.04 33.28 9.54
CA LEU A 142 14.30 31.85 9.38
C LEU A 142 13.12 31.00 9.86
N PHE A 143 12.48 31.40 10.96
CA PHE A 143 11.27 30.73 11.45
C PHE A 143 10.11 30.84 10.46
N GLY A 144 9.89 32.02 9.87
CA GLY A 144 8.87 32.22 8.83
C GLY A 144 9.11 31.32 7.61
N PHE A 145 10.38 31.17 7.20
CA PHE A 145 10.73 30.23 6.13
C PHE A 145 10.51 28.76 6.53
N ASN A 146 10.87 28.38 7.77
CA ASN A 146 10.62 27.03 8.28
C ASN A 146 9.11 26.71 8.35
N LEU A 147 8.27 27.68 8.76
CA LEU A 147 6.81 27.56 8.73
C LEU A 147 6.30 27.31 7.32
N TYR A 148 6.77 28.07 6.33
CA TYR A 148 6.43 27.86 4.93
C TYR A 148 6.78 26.43 4.49
N LEU A 149 8.02 25.98 4.75
CA LEU A 149 8.45 24.61 4.39
C LEU A 149 7.61 23.54 5.10
N HIS A 150 7.28 23.73 6.37
CA HIS A 150 6.45 22.81 7.15
C HIS A 150 5.06 22.62 6.54
N PHE A 151 4.34 23.71 6.29
CA PHE A 151 2.99 23.64 5.73
C PHE A 151 3.00 23.18 4.28
N HIS A 152 3.96 23.65 3.47
CA HIS A 152 4.10 23.20 2.10
C HIS A 152 4.38 21.68 2.04
N ASN A 153 5.25 21.17 2.91
CA ASN A 153 5.51 19.75 3.03
C ASN A 153 4.27 18.95 3.41
N LYS A 154 3.44 19.48 4.32
CA LYS A 154 2.19 18.85 4.74
C LYS A 154 1.21 18.71 3.57
N MET A 155 1.08 19.75 2.74
CA MET A 155 0.26 19.70 1.52
C MET A 155 0.78 18.65 0.52
N VAL A 156 2.10 18.58 0.31
CA VAL A 156 2.71 17.59 -0.60
C VAL A 156 2.50 16.17 -0.08
N LEU A 157 2.69 15.93 1.22
CA LEU A 157 2.47 14.61 1.83
C LEU A 157 1.00 14.19 1.80
N ASP A 158 0.08 15.13 1.94
CA ASP A 158 -1.36 14.83 1.90
C ASP A 158 -1.76 14.23 0.54
N THR A 159 -1.08 14.65 -0.55
CA THR A 159 -1.26 14.06 -1.90
C THR A 159 -0.91 12.56 -1.92
N TYR A 160 0.04 12.12 -1.11
CA TYR A 160 0.48 10.72 -1.03
C TYR A 160 -0.13 9.96 0.14
N ARG A 161 -0.95 10.62 0.97
CA ARG A 161 -1.49 10.08 2.21
C ARG A 161 -2.20 8.75 1.98
N ARG A 162 -3.01 8.68 0.92
CA ARG A 162 -3.73 7.47 0.55
C ARG A 162 -2.77 6.32 0.27
N SER A 163 -1.83 6.48 -0.65
CA SER A 163 -0.85 5.45 -0.99
C SER A 163 -0.02 5.01 0.22
N LEU A 164 0.35 5.93 1.12
CA LEU A 164 1.08 5.61 2.36
C LEU A 164 0.20 4.82 3.35
N ASN A 165 -1.10 5.15 3.49
CA ASN A 165 -2.05 4.34 4.24
C ASN A 165 -2.14 2.94 3.67
N SER A 166 -2.22 2.80 2.35
CA SER A 166 -2.35 1.52 1.66
C SER A 166 -1.19 0.57 1.97
N VAL A 167 0.03 1.11 2.15
CA VAL A 167 1.20 0.31 2.58
C VAL A 167 1.03 -0.23 3.99
N ILE A 168 0.51 0.58 4.93
CA ILE A 168 0.22 0.13 6.30
C ILE A 168 -0.88 -0.93 6.28
N THR A 169 -1.96 -0.67 5.55
CA THR A 169 -3.11 -1.57 5.41
C THR A 169 -2.66 -2.92 4.83
N LEU A 170 -1.83 -2.90 3.78
CA LEU A 170 -1.23 -4.11 3.20
C LEU A 170 -0.41 -4.87 4.23
N TYR A 171 0.52 -4.20 4.92
CA TYR A 171 1.37 -4.83 5.93
C TYR A 171 0.55 -5.48 7.05
N ASP A 172 -0.42 -4.75 7.60
CA ASP A 172 -1.26 -5.23 8.69
C ASP A 172 -2.15 -6.40 8.22
N ALA A 173 -2.63 -6.37 6.98
CA ALA A 173 -3.35 -7.49 6.38
C ALA A 173 -2.45 -8.72 6.21
N CYS A 174 -1.21 -8.58 5.74
CA CYS A 174 -0.25 -9.69 5.68
C CYS A 174 -0.03 -10.33 7.06
N GLY A 175 0.12 -9.52 8.10
CA GLY A 175 0.30 -10.01 9.46
C GLY A 175 -0.92 -10.76 10.01
N LYS A 176 -2.14 -10.31 9.67
CA LYS A 176 -3.38 -11.02 10.01
C LYS A 176 -3.53 -12.30 9.19
N LEU A 177 -3.28 -12.25 7.89
CA LEU A 177 -3.33 -13.42 7.00
C LEU A 177 -2.37 -14.50 7.45
N ASN A 178 -1.16 -14.16 7.88
CA ASN A 178 -0.22 -15.13 8.40
C ASN A 178 -0.72 -15.85 9.67
N LYS A 179 -1.51 -15.18 10.52
CA LYS A 179 -2.09 -15.81 11.71
C LYS A 179 -3.22 -16.78 11.37
N VAL A 180 -3.96 -16.47 10.31
CA VAL A 180 -5.14 -17.24 9.88
C VAL A 180 -4.73 -18.39 8.96
N ALA A 181 -3.80 -18.15 8.04
CA ALA A 181 -3.34 -19.10 7.01
C ALA A 181 -2.21 -20.01 7.48
N GLY A 182 -1.67 -19.74 8.67
CA GLY A 182 -0.49 -20.42 9.19
C GLY A 182 0.63 -20.39 8.14
N ASP A 183 1.22 -21.56 7.91
CA ASP A 183 2.37 -21.72 7.03
C ASP A 183 2.08 -21.43 5.55
N LEU A 184 0.83 -21.34 5.10
CA LEU A 184 0.51 -21.16 3.67
C LEU A 184 0.84 -19.76 3.12
N PHE A 185 0.85 -18.72 3.95
CA PHE A 185 1.03 -17.33 3.49
C PHE A 185 2.48 -16.85 3.51
N MET A 186 3.28 -17.26 4.51
CA MET A 186 4.70 -16.92 4.65
C MET A 186 5.61 -18.15 4.72
N GLN A 187 5.28 -19.22 4.00
CA GLN A 187 6.16 -20.41 3.91
C GLN A 187 7.48 -20.11 3.22
N ASP A 188 7.47 -19.19 2.26
CA ASP A 188 8.67 -18.78 1.55
C ASP A 188 9.47 -17.78 2.40
N ASN A 189 10.74 -18.11 2.68
CA ASN A 189 11.70 -17.24 3.34
C ASN A 189 11.72 -15.85 2.69
N VAL A 190 11.52 -15.76 1.37
CA VAL A 190 11.47 -14.47 0.65
C VAL A 190 10.30 -13.59 1.13
N THR A 191 9.11 -14.17 1.35
CA THR A 191 7.94 -13.42 1.83
C THR A 191 8.14 -12.98 3.28
N LEU A 192 8.67 -13.86 4.12
CA LEU A 192 8.95 -13.58 5.53
C LEU A 192 10.02 -12.49 5.69
N ASP A 193 11.07 -12.53 4.87
CA ASP A 193 12.12 -11.52 4.82
C ASP A 193 11.57 -10.16 4.36
N ALA A 194 10.73 -10.15 3.31
CA ALA A 194 10.07 -8.94 2.83
C ALA A 194 9.16 -8.32 3.90
N TYR A 195 8.36 -9.13 4.59
CA TYR A 195 7.52 -8.69 5.71
C TYR A 195 8.38 -8.12 6.86
N THR A 196 9.41 -8.84 7.28
CA THR A 196 10.29 -8.40 8.37
C THR A 196 11.02 -7.09 8.02
N ALA A 197 11.50 -6.96 6.78
CA ALA A 197 12.16 -5.75 6.28
C ALA A 197 11.23 -4.53 6.18
N LEU A 198 9.92 -4.74 6.02
CA LEU A 198 8.92 -3.66 5.96
C LEU A 198 8.39 -3.24 7.34
N LYS A 199 8.61 -4.03 8.39
CA LYS A 199 8.18 -3.71 9.77
C LYS A 199 8.65 -2.32 10.26
N PRO A 200 9.92 -1.89 10.07
CA PRO A 200 10.36 -0.56 10.47
C PRO A 200 9.64 0.55 9.71
N LEU A 201 9.39 0.35 8.40
CA LEU A 201 8.67 1.31 7.56
C LEU A 201 7.23 1.48 8.05
N ARG A 202 6.52 0.38 8.31
CA ARG A 202 5.16 0.42 8.87
C ARG A 202 5.10 1.16 10.20
N LYS A 203 6.05 0.92 11.11
CA LYS A 203 6.12 1.64 12.40
C LYS A 203 6.28 3.15 12.20
N ARG A 204 7.18 3.57 11.30
CA ARG A 204 7.44 4.98 11.00
C ARG A 204 6.22 5.67 10.36
N LEU A 205 5.56 5.01 9.41
CA LEU A 205 4.35 5.52 8.77
C LEU A 205 3.22 5.71 9.78
N SER A 206 2.99 4.72 10.64
CA SER A 206 1.93 4.77 11.66
C SER A 206 2.12 5.90 12.68
N ILE A 207 3.35 6.15 13.13
CA ILE A 207 3.67 7.25 14.06
C ILE A 207 3.38 8.61 13.42
N ASN A 208 3.74 8.79 12.14
CA ASN A 208 3.53 10.07 11.45
C ASN A 208 2.04 10.32 11.16
N GLN A 209 1.24 9.28 10.99
CA GLN A 209 -0.21 9.39 10.80
C GLN A 209 -0.97 9.58 12.12
N SER A 210 -0.60 8.88 13.18
CA SER A 210 -1.27 9.02 14.48
C SER A 210 -1.08 10.40 15.11
N LEU A 211 0.01 11.09 14.76
CA LEU A 211 0.26 12.48 15.14
C LEU A 211 -0.69 13.49 14.47
N GLN A 212 -1.44 13.09 13.44
CA GLN A 212 -2.47 13.92 12.81
C GLN A 212 -3.85 13.77 13.48
N LEU A 213 -4.06 12.80 14.37
CA LEU A 213 -5.37 12.48 14.97
C LEU A 213 -5.76 13.31 16.20
N PHE A 214 -4.87 14.16 16.72
CA PHE A 214 -5.15 15.01 17.89
C PHE A 214 -5.97 16.29 17.57
N THR A 215 -6.54 16.38 16.36
CA THR A 215 -7.22 17.58 15.85
C THR A 215 -8.72 17.65 16.14
N SER A 216 -9.31 16.64 16.79
CA SER A 216 -10.78 16.49 16.79
C SER A 216 -11.51 17.06 18.00
N SER A 217 -10.81 17.53 19.04
CA SER A 217 -11.45 18.12 20.21
C SER A 217 -11.02 19.57 20.40
N GLU A 218 -11.99 20.47 20.40
CA GLU A 218 -11.82 21.93 20.55
C GLU A 218 -10.99 22.31 21.81
N LEU A 219 -11.00 21.46 22.84
CA LEU A 219 -10.27 21.65 24.09
C LEU A 219 -8.74 21.63 23.95
N TYR A 220 -8.19 21.00 22.90
CA TYR A 220 -6.73 20.89 22.71
C TYR A 220 -6.15 21.85 21.66
N MET A 221 -6.91 22.85 21.20
CA MET A 221 -6.48 23.73 20.11
C MET A 221 -5.18 24.50 20.42
N LEU A 222 -5.05 25.08 21.63
CA LEU A 222 -3.86 25.85 22.02
C LEU A 222 -2.60 24.97 22.20
N PRO A 223 -2.64 23.87 22.98
CA PRO A 223 -1.52 22.93 23.03
C PRO A 223 -1.15 22.35 21.66
N TRP A 224 -2.14 22.06 20.81
CA TRP A 224 -1.91 21.56 19.45
C TRP A 224 -1.20 22.60 18.58
N LEU A 225 -1.61 23.87 18.64
CA LEU A 225 -0.96 24.94 17.91
C LEU A 225 0.51 25.08 18.34
N LEU A 226 0.77 25.11 19.65
CA LEU A 226 2.15 25.15 20.17
C LEU A 226 2.97 23.96 19.70
N TYR A 227 2.37 22.76 19.69
CA TYR A 227 3.02 21.56 19.18
C TYR A 227 3.36 21.67 17.69
N GLU A 228 2.44 22.14 16.85
CA GLU A 228 2.69 22.40 15.42
C GLU A 228 3.78 23.45 15.22
N LEU A 229 3.81 24.52 16.03
CA LEU A 229 4.86 25.54 15.98
C LEU A 229 6.24 24.95 16.34
N ILE A 230 6.33 24.09 17.36
CA ILE A 230 7.59 23.41 17.71
C ILE A 230 8.06 22.50 16.57
N LYS A 231 7.15 21.76 15.93
CA LYS A 231 7.49 20.92 14.78
C LYS A 231 7.95 21.74 13.59
N ALA A 232 7.28 22.84 13.30
CA ALA A 232 7.68 23.77 12.24
C ALA A 232 9.04 24.40 12.55
N PHE A 233 9.24 24.86 13.79
CA PHE A 233 10.49 25.45 14.26
C PHE A 233 11.68 24.52 14.06
N THR A 234 11.49 23.24 14.41
CA THR A 234 12.54 22.22 14.36
C THR A 234 12.63 21.50 13.01
N LEU A 235 11.67 21.67 12.09
CA LEU A 235 11.54 20.90 10.84
C LEU A 235 11.61 19.37 11.01
N VAL A 236 11.29 18.84 12.19
CA VAL A 236 11.41 17.40 12.50
C VAL A 236 10.51 16.57 11.60
N GLU A 237 9.28 17.01 11.35
CA GLU A 237 8.36 16.30 10.44
C GLU A 237 8.83 16.34 8.99
N VAL A 238 9.36 17.47 8.52
CA VAL A 238 9.90 17.59 7.16
C VAL A 238 11.09 16.64 6.97
N ARG A 239 11.94 16.52 8.00
CA ARG A 239 13.03 15.54 8.01
C ARG A 239 12.50 14.11 7.98
N ALA A 240 11.53 13.77 8.83
CA ALA A 240 10.92 12.45 8.88
C ALA A 240 10.26 12.07 7.55
N ALA A 241 9.54 13.01 6.94
CA ALA A 241 8.93 12.89 5.62
C ALA A 241 9.96 12.51 4.54
N SER A 242 11.10 13.20 4.53
CA SER A 242 12.17 12.91 3.58
C SER A 242 12.71 11.48 3.71
N PHE A 243 12.80 10.96 4.95
CA PHE A 243 13.22 9.58 5.19
C PHE A 243 12.15 8.58 4.75
N ILE A 244 10.88 8.84 5.05
CA ILE A 244 9.76 8.00 4.62
C ILE A 244 9.70 7.89 3.10
N VAL A 245 9.74 9.03 2.40
CA VAL A 245 9.68 9.07 0.93
C VAL A 245 10.82 8.23 0.33
N LYS A 246 12.05 8.42 0.82
CA LYS A 246 13.21 7.63 0.37
C LYS A 246 13.06 6.14 0.68
N GLU A 247 12.60 5.79 1.88
CA GLU A 247 12.47 4.42 2.32
C GLU A 247 11.37 3.67 1.56
N VAL A 248 10.23 4.32 1.30
CA VAL A 248 9.15 3.77 0.46
C VAL A 248 9.66 3.54 -0.96
N ASN A 249 10.30 4.53 -1.59
CA ASN A 249 10.86 4.38 -2.94
C ASN A 249 11.87 3.23 -3.01
N PHE A 250 12.76 3.12 -2.03
CA PHE A 250 13.76 2.04 -1.98
C PHE A 250 13.13 0.64 -1.77
N LYS A 251 12.02 0.57 -1.03
CA LYS A 251 11.35 -0.70 -0.68
C LYS A 251 10.18 -1.05 -1.61
N LYS A 252 9.94 -0.33 -2.70
CA LYS A 252 8.85 -0.60 -3.66
C LYS A 252 8.77 -2.07 -4.10
N ALA A 253 9.91 -2.71 -4.36
CA ALA A 253 9.95 -4.13 -4.74
C ALA A 253 9.45 -5.06 -3.63
N LEU A 254 9.76 -4.78 -2.36
CA LEU A 254 9.26 -5.56 -1.23
C LEU A 254 7.76 -5.34 -1.02
N ILE A 255 7.29 -4.09 -1.20
CA ILE A 255 5.87 -3.75 -1.15
C ILE A 255 5.12 -4.51 -2.25
N HIS A 256 5.67 -4.54 -3.47
CA HIS A 256 5.12 -5.30 -4.59
C HIS A 256 5.05 -6.79 -4.30
N HIS A 257 6.10 -7.34 -3.71
CA HIS A 257 6.14 -8.76 -3.33
C HIS A 257 4.99 -9.11 -2.39
N LEU A 258 4.81 -8.36 -1.29
CA LEU A 258 3.71 -8.57 -0.36
C LEU A 258 2.34 -8.38 -1.03
N TYR A 259 2.19 -7.34 -1.86
CA TYR A 259 0.97 -7.13 -2.64
C TYR A 259 0.63 -8.35 -3.49
N LYS A 260 1.61 -8.90 -4.23
CA LYS A 260 1.43 -10.09 -5.06
C LYS A 260 1.06 -11.31 -4.22
N THR A 261 1.70 -11.51 -3.08
CA THR A 261 1.38 -12.65 -2.19
C THR A 261 -0.07 -12.57 -1.74
N VAL A 262 -0.51 -11.41 -1.23
CA VAL A 262 -1.91 -11.18 -0.83
C VAL A 262 -2.88 -11.43 -1.98
N ALA A 263 -2.61 -10.80 -3.14
CA ALA A 263 -3.47 -10.88 -4.29
C ALA A 263 -3.58 -12.31 -4.84
N LYS A 264 -2.47 -13.05 -4.87
CA LYS A 264 -2.43 -14.45 -5.29
C LYS A 264 -3.18 -15.35 -4.32
N THR A 265 -3.06 -15.14 -3.01
CA THR A 265 -3.85 -15.89 -2.03
C THR A 265 -5.35 -15.69 -2.23
N ASP A 266 -5.81 -14.46 -2.41
CA ASP A 266 -7.23 -14.16 -2.68
C ASP A 266 -7.71 -14.78 -4.00
N PHE A 267 -6.88 -14.74 -5.04
CA PHE A 267 -7.15 -15.41 -6.31
C PHE A 267 -7.30 -16.93 -6.18
N LEU A 268 -6.40 -17.60 -5.45
CA LEU A 268 -6.50 -19.04 -5.21
C LEU A 268 -7.79 -19.38 -4.45
N TRP A 269 -8.17 -18.56 -3.48
CA TRP A 269 -9.43 -18.70 -2.76
C TRP A 269 -10.66 -18.53 -3.65
N SER A 270 -10.62 -17.58 -4.58
CA SER A 270 -11.67 -17.38 -5.59
C SER A 270 -11.88 -18.65 -6.42
N ILE A 271 -10.80 -19.33 -6.83
CA ILE A 271 -10.90 -20.59 -7.61
C ILE A 271 -11.58 -21.69 -6.78
N ILE A 272 -11.15 -21.89 -5.54
CA ILE A 272 -11.73 -22.92 -4.66
C ILE A 272 -13.23 -22.67 -4.43
N ASN A 273 -13.63 -21.41 -4.28
CA ASN A 273 -15.02 -21.04 -4.08
C ASN A 273 -15.87 -21.19 -5.35
N PHE A 274 -15.27 -21.05 -6.55
CA PHE A 274 -15.93 -21.33 -7.83
C PHE A 274 -16.15 -22.83 -8.06
N GLU A 275 -15.18 -23.68 -7.72
CA GLU A 275 -15.26 -25.13 -7.94
C GLU A 275 -16.33 -25.82 -7.07
N LYS A 276 -16.53 -25.39 -5.82
CA LYS A 276 -17.49 -26.01 -4.90
C LYS A 276 -18.94 -26.07 -5.42
N PRO A 277 -19.57 -24.98 -5.87
CA PRO A 277 -20.91 -25.03 -6.45
C PRO A 277 -20.94 -25.78 -7.80
N ALA A 278 -19.88 -25.72 -8.60
CA ALA A 278 -19.82 -26.42 -9.89
C ALA A 278 -19.77 -27.96 -9.73
N VAL A 279 -19.02 -28.47 -8.75
CA VAL A 279 -18.96 -29.91 -8.44
C VAL A 279 -20.32 -30.41 -7.92
N VAL A 280 -20.98 -29.66 -7.05
CA VAL A 280 -22.31 -30.02 -6.53
C VAL A 280 -23.38 -30.01 -7.63
N ALA A 281 -23.30 -29.06 -8.57
CA ALA A 281 -24.19 -29.02 -9.74
C ALA A 281 -23.94 -30.20 -10.71
N SER A 282 -22.68 -30.59 -10.92
CA SER A 282 -22.35 -31.74 -11.79
C SER A 282 -22.79 -33.09 -11.20
N GLN A 283 -22.74 -33.25 -9.87
CA GLN A 283 -23.21 -34.46 -9.19
C GLN A 283 -24.74 -34.58 -9.15
N SER A 284 -25.46 -33.44 -9.09
CA SER A 284 -26.92 -33.43 -9.15
C SER A 284 -27.46 -33.67 -10.56
N LEU A 285 -26.71 -33.32 -11.60
CA LEU A 285 -27.02 -33.65 -13.00
C LEU A 285 -26.69 -35.10 -13.40
N GLN A 286 -25.87 -35.82 -12.63
CA GLN A 286 -25.62 -37.25 -12.83
C GLN A 286 -26.65 -38.16 -12.12
N LEU A 287 -27.54 -37.56 -11.32
CA LEU A 287 -28.61 -38.24 -10.58
C LEU A 287 -30.01 -38.04 -11.20
N ILE A 288 -30.08 -37.46 -12.40
CA ILE A 288 -31.29 -37.31 -13.22
C ILE A 288 -31.06 -38.04 -14.54
#